data_AF-A0A232EWB8-F1
#
_entry.id   AF-A0A232EWB8-F1
#
_cell.length_a   1.000
_cell.length_b   1.000
_cell.length_c   1.000
_cell.angle_alpha   90.00
_cell.angle_beta   90.00
_cell.angle_gamma   90.00
#
_symmetry.space_group_name_H-M   'P 1'
#
loop_
_entity.id
_entity.type
_entity.pdbx_description
1 polymer ?
#
loop_
_entity_poly.entity_id
_entity_poly.type
_entity_poly.pdbx_seq_one_letter_code
_entity_poly.pdbx_strand_id
1 'polypeptide(L)'
;MLNIGKSHERIIRKLLESRSDLNQRNNIGLTSFNYIPSSCNVNLVRLCIDRYNADLKKMFCQSDYNGRNALSFAAQNVDKGVMDLVVEMRHYHECHTELSAMKSAMIRGTAVTYFCVLTQPLNVVARYSRNQEIVKVFETKKLIQSAYPIYASRLRSKFNAATARRKLIEEFTSVMRRIFEKILSYLTEEDVKLIVGSPISEDIRLT
;
A
#
# COMPACT_ATOMS: atom_id res chain seq x y z
N MET A 1 13.35 -7.17 36.01
CA MET A 1 13.18 -5.90 35.29
C MET A 1 14.54 -5.44 34.78
N LEU A 2 14.77 -5.40 33.46
CA LEU A 2 16.12 -5.22 32.91
C LEU A 2 16.56 -3.76 32.67
N ASN A 3 15.65 -2.76 32.64
CA ASN A 3 16.05 -1.37 32.38
C ASN A 3 15.06 -0.31 32.94
N ILE A 4 14.55 -0.51 34.17
CA ILE A 4 13.71 0.50 34.84
C ILE A 4 14.52 1.80 34.95
N GLY A 5 13.96 2.92 34.51
CA GLY A 5 14.60 4.23 34.68
C GLY A 5 15.95 4.38 33.95
N LYS A 6 16.20 3.63 32.88
CA LYS A 6 17.45 3.65 32.08
C LYS A 6 18.69 3.08 32.79
N SER A 7 18.52 2.32 33.87
CA SER A 7 19.63 1.78 34.69
C SER A 7 20.69 0.99 33.90
N HIS A 8 20.31 0.34 32.79
CA HIS A 8 21.21 -0.46 31.96
C HIS A 8 21.26 -0.01 30.49
N GLU A 9 20.70 1.15 30.15
CA GLU A 9 20.65 1.64 28.77
C GLU A 9 22.06 1.71 28.14
N ARG A 10 23.07 2.16 28.90
CA ARG A 10 24.45 2.27 28.42
C ARG A 10 25.07 0.90 28.11
N ILE A 11 24.77 -0.11 28.90
CA ILE A 11 25.26 -1.48 28.69
C ILE A 11 24.58 -2.09 27.47
N ILE A 12 23.26 -1.95 27.36
CA ILE A 12 22.50 -2.44 26.22
C ILE A 12 23.02 -1.81 24.92
N ARG A 13 23.26 -0.50 24.89
CA ARG A 13 23.84 0.17 23.71
C ARG A 13 25.21 -0.39 23.31
N LYS A 14 26.11 -0.59 24.27
CA LYS A 14 27.42 -1.21 24.01
C LYS A 14 27.30 -2.63 23.45
N LEU A 15 26.35 -3.42 23.93
CA LEU A 15 26.08 -4.77 23.42
C LEU A 15 25.48 -4.76 22.01
N LEU A 16 24.72 -3.72 21.66
CA LEU A 16 24.20 -3.54 20.31
C LEU A 16 25.34 -3.12 19.35
N GLU A 17 26.24 -2.24 19.79
CA GLU A 17 27.41 -1.80 19.03
C GLU A 17 28.36 -2.96 18.67
N SER A 18 28.41 -4.01 19.50
CA SER A 18 29.22 -5.21 19.24
C SER A 18 28.64 -6.15 18.17
N ARG A 19 27.68 -5.70 17.35
CA ARG A 19 26.99 -6.47 16.29
C ARG A 19 26.33 -7.75 16.76
N SER A 20 25.79 -7.74 17.98
CA SER A 20 25.01 -8.87 18.49
C SER A 20 23.77 -9.12 17.61
N ASP A 21 23.54 -10.37 17.19
CA ASP A 21 22.34 -10.72 16.42
C ASP A 21 21.11 -10.76 17.34
N LEU A 22 20.31 -9.70 17.28
CA LEU A 22 19.08 -9.57 18.04
C LEU A 22 17.99 -10.59 17.65
N ASN A 23 18.15 -11.26 16.51
CA ASN A 23 17.19 -12.22 15.97
C ASN A 23 17.58 -13.66 16.25
N GLN A 24 18.74 -13.91 16.85
CA GLN A 24 19.17 -15.25 17.22
C GLN A 24 18.23 -15.83 18.28
N ARG A 25 17.75 -17.05 18.03
CA ARG A 25 16.85 -17.76 18.95
C ARG A 25 17.63 -18.61 19.93
N ASN A 26 17.20 -18.62 21.19
CA ASN A 26 17.63 -19.60 22.17
C ASN A 26 16.81 -20.90 22.06
N ASN A 27 17.07 -21.86 22.96
CA ASN A 27 16.44 -23.20 22.94
C ASN A 27 14.92 -23.20 23.15
N ILE A 28 14.36 -22.09 23.63
CA ILE A 28 12.90 -21.90 23.80
C ILE A 28 12.30 -21.03 22.69
N GLY A 29 13.07 -20.74 21.63
CA GLY A 29 12.61 -19.98 20.47
C GLY A 29 12.52 -18.47 20.69
N LEU A 30 12.95 -17.95 21.84
CA LEU A 30 12.98 -16.52 22.14
C LEU A 30 14.27 -15.88 21.60
N THR A 31 14.13 -14.64 21.15
CA THR A 31 15.23 -13.78 20.71
C THR A 31 15.65 -12.82 21.83
N SER A 32 16.88 -12.29 21.77
CA SER A 32 17.31 -11.25 22.71
C SER A 32 16.40 -10.02 22.67
N PHE A 33 15.80 -9.72 21.51
CA PHE A 33 14.87 -8.61 21.36
C PHE A 33 13.56 -8.81 22.14
N ASN A 34 13.11 -10.05 22.42
CA ASN A 34 11.84 -10.33 23.12
C ASN A 34 11.67 -9.57 24.43
N TYR A 35 12.77 -9.35 25.16
CA TYR A 35 12.78 -8.71 26.47
C TYR A 35 12.88 -7.19 26.41
N ILE A 36 13.20 -6.62 25.23
CA ILE A 36 13.38 -5.17 25.08
C ILE A 36 12.02 -4.45 25.17
N PRO A 37 10.95 -4.83 24.45
CA PRO A 37 9.65 -4.18 24.57
C PRO A 37 9.02 -4.27 25.96
N SER A 38 9.33 -5.28 26.78
CA SER A 38 8.75 -5.39 28.13
C SER A 38 9.49 -4.57 29.19
N SER A 39 10.74 -4.20 28.94
CA SER A 39 11.62 -3.65 29.98
C SER A 39 12.32 -2.34 29.61
N CYS A 40 12.23 -1.88 28.36
CA CYS A 40 12.95 -0.70 27.86
C CYS A 40 11.99 0.41 27.39
N ASN A 41 12.53 1.63 27.23
CA ASN A 41 11.80 2.77 26.71
C ASN A 41 11.57 2.68 25.19
N VAL A 42 10.63 3.48 24.69
CA VAL A 42 10.27 3.55 23.26
C VAL A 42 11.48 3.84 22.35
N ASN A 43 12.42 4.69 22.78
CA ASN A 43 13.59 5.08 21.99
C ASN A 43 14.56 3.91 21.76
N LEU A 44 14.76 3.06 22.77
CA LEU A 44 15.64 1.90 22.65
C LEU A 44 14.98 0.79 21.82
N VAL A 45 13.67 0.58 21.96
CA VAL A 45 12.91 -0.33 21.09
C VAL A 45 13.03 0.11 19.63
N ARG A 46 12.82 1.40 19.35
CA ARG A 46 12.95 1.99 18.02
C ARG A 46 14.37 1.84 17.45
N LEU A 47 15.40 2.09 18.27
CA LEU A 47 16.79 1.90 17.88
C LEU A 47 17.10 0.46 17.45
N CYS A 48 16.60 -0.52 18.19
CA CYS A 48 16.82 -1.94 17.89
C CYS A 48 16.20 -2.33 16.54
N ILE A 49 15.01 -1.82 16.23
CA ILE A 49 14.33 -2.05 14.96
C ILE A 49 15.05 -1.33 13.82
N ASP A 50 15.24 -0.01 13.95
CA ASP A 50 15.71 0.86 12.85
C ASP A 50 17.19 0.65 12.51
N ARG A 51 18.07 0.41 13.50
CA ARG A 51 19.53 0.31 13.29
C ARG A 51 20.08 -1.09 13.38
N TYR A 52 19.47 -1.94 14.18
CA TYR A 52 19.96 -3.29 14.46
C TYR A 52 19.07 -4.38 13.85
N ASN A 53 18.13 -3.99 12.99
CA ASN A 53 17.30 -4.87 12.17
C ASN A 53 16.58 -5.96 13.00
N ALA A 54 16.14 -5.59 14.20
CA ALA A 54 15.37 -6.48 15.07
C ALA A 54 14.01 -6.80 14.46
N ASP A 55 13.67 -8.08 14.35
CA ASP A 55 12.47 -8.55 13.69
C ASP A 55 11.37 -8.87 14.70
N LEU A 56 10.36 -8.01 14.77
CA LEU A 56 9.16 -8.19 15.59
C LEU A 56 8.43 -9.51 15.27
N LYS A 57 8.51 -10.03 14.04
CA LYS A 57 7.91 -11.33 13.68
C LYS A 57 8.67 -12.50 14.24
N LYS A 58 9.93 -12.37 14.63
CA LYS A 58 10.68 -13.48 15.21
C LYS A 58 10.42 -13.68 16.70
N MET A 59 9.69 -12.75 17.34
CA MET A 59 9.36 -12.74 18.76
C MET A 59 8.33 -13.79 19.22
N PHE A 60 7.93 -14.74 18.39
CA PHE A 60 7.00 -15.80 18.80
C PHE A 60 7.72 -16.91 19.58
N CYS A 61 7.18 -17.23 20.77
CA CYS A 61 7.56 -18.44 21.50
C CYS A 61 6.71 -19.61 20.97
N GLN A 62 7.34 -20.62 20.36
CA GLN A 62 6.64 -21.83 19.89
C GLN A 62 6.38 -22.84 21.02
N SER A 63 7.18 -22.80 22.10
CA SER A 63 7.14 -23.77 23.18
C SER A 63 6.23 -23.40 24.35
N ASP A 64 5.80 -22.14 24.46
CA ASP A 64 4.86 -21.72 25.50
C ASP A 64 3.42 -21.91 25.00
N TYR A 65 2.63 -22.73 25.70
CA TYR A 65 1.18 -22.93 25.49
C TYR A 65 0.34 -21.64 25.47
N ASN A 66 0.96 -20.48 25.74
CA ASN A 66 0.34 -19.16 25.81
C ASN A 66 0.50 -18.32 24.52
N GLY A 67 1.23 -18.78 23.51
CA GLY A 67 1.32 -18.08 22.22
C GLY A 67 1.85 -16.64 22.31
N ARG A 68 2.77 -16.36 23.24
CA ARG A 68 3.31 -15.02 23.49
C ARG A 68 3.94 -14.43 22.22
N ASN A 69 3.56 -13.19 21.91
CA ASN A 69 4.04 -12.40 20.78
C ASN A 69 4.60 -11.03 21.25
N ALA A 70 5.14 -10.22 20.33
CA ALA A 70 5.70 -8.90 20.64
C ALA A 70 4.75 -8.00 21.47
N LEU A 71 3.44 -8.07 21.18
CA LEU A 71 2.42 -7.30 21.88
C LEU A 71 2.26 -7.74 23.34
N SER A 72 2.34 -9.05 23.61
CA SER A 72 2.29 -9.60 24.98
C SER A 72 3.47 -9.17 25.85
N PHE A 73 4.63 -8.90 25.25
CA PHE A 73 5.78 -8.33 25.95
C PHE A 73 5.59 -6.82 26.16
N ALA A 74 5.15 -6.09 25.13
CA ALA A 74 4.91 -4.65 25.23
C ALA A 74 3.80 -4.30 26.24
N ALA A 75 2.79 -5.15 26.40
CA ALA A 75 1.72 -4.98 27.38
C ALA A 75 2.19 -5.03 28.85
N GLN A 76 3.38 -5.59 29.10
CA GLN A 76 4.00 -5.61 30.43
C GLN A 76 4.79 -4.33 30.73
N ASN A 77 4.95 -3.45 29.73
CA ASN A 77 5.68 -2.20 29.89
C ASN A 77 4.78 -1.14 30.52
N VAL A 78 5.37 -0.33 31.40
CA VAL A 78 4.70 0.82 32.04
C VAL A 78 4.53 1.97 31.04
N ASP A 79 5.44 2.10 30.07
CA ASP A 79 5.38 3.11 29.02
C ASP A 79 4.47 2.65 27.88
N LYS A 80 3.26 3.23 27.81
CA LYS A 80 2.29 2.97 26.74
C LYS A 80 2.87 3.26 25.35
N GLY A 81 3.81 4.19 25.22
CA GLY A 81 4.43 4.51 23.92
C GLY A 81 5.15 3.33 23.29
N VAL A 82 5.61 2.36 24.09
CA VAL A 82 6.17 1.10 23.58
C VAL A 82 5.10 0.22 22.92
N MET A 83 3.91 0.16 23.52
CA MET A 83 2.78 -0.58 22.97
C MET A 83 2.31 0.03 21.65
N ASP A 84 2.14 1.35 21.62
CA ASP A 84 1.74 2.09 20.41
C ASP A 84 2.78 1.86 19.28
N LEU A 85 4.08 1.95 19.59
CA LEU A 85 5.15 1.68 18.63
C LEU A 85 5.10 0.25 18.07
N VAL A 86 4.89 -0.76 18.92
CA VAL A 86 4.84 -2.17 18.47
C VAL A 86 3.63 -2.41 17.56
N VAL A 87 2.48 -1.78 17.86
CA VAL A 87 1.28 -1.85 17.02
C VAL A 87 1.52 -1.16 15.68
N GLU A 88 2.08 0.05 15.68
CA GLU A 88 2.42 0.81 14.47
C GLU A 88 3.39 0.03 13.57
N MET A 89 4.47 -0.50 14.14
CA MET A 89 5.49 -1.24 13.38
C MET A 89 4.93 -2.53 12.79
N ARG A 90 4.06 -3.23 13.54
CA ARG A 90 3.37 -4.41 13.03
C ARG A 90 2.46 -4.05 11.85
N HIS A 91 1.63 -3.00 11.99
CA HIS A 91 0.75 -2.55 10.94
C HIS A 91 1.53 -2.10 9.69
N TYR A 92 2.62 -1.34 9.88
CA TYR A 92 3.51 -0.94 8.81
C TYR A 92 4.08 -2.14 8.04
N HIS A 93 4.50 -3.18 8.76
CA HIS A 93 5.03 -4.39 8.14
C HIS A 93 3.96 -5.18 7.36
N GLU A 94 2.73 -5.27 7.89
CA GLU A 94 1.60 -5.88 7.19
C GLU A 94 1.28 -5.11 5.90
N CYS A 95 1.21 -3.77 5.96
CA CYS A 95 1.07 -2.90 4.80
C CYS A 95 2.17 -3.14 3.76
N HIS A 96 3.43 -3.18 4.19
CA HIS A 96 4.57 -3.37 3.30
C HIS A 96 4.54 -4.75 2.61
N THR A 97 4.18 -5.79 3.37
CA THR A 97 4.04 -7.16 2.85
C THR A 97 2.93 -7.23 1.81
N GLU A 98 1.76 -6.67 2.12
CA GLU A 98 0.62 -6.64 1.21
C GLU A 98 0.96 -5.85 -0.07
N LEU A 99 1.60 -4.69 0.06
CA LEU A 99 2.03 -3.87 -1.06
C LEU A 99 3.07 -4.59 -1.95
N SER A 100 4.00 -5.33 -1.34
CA SER A 100 4.99 -6.11 -2.06
C SER A 100 4.34 -7.26 -2.84
N ALA A 101 3.37 -7.96 -2.23
CA ALA A 101 2.58 -8.97 -2.92
C ALA A 101 1.77 -8.38 -4.08
N MET A 102 1.20 -7.18 -3.91
CA MET A 102 0.47 -6.48 -4.98
C MET A 102 1.36 -6.06 -6.16
N LYS A 103 2.66 -5.82 -5.93
CA LYS A 103 3.62 -5.47 -7.00
C LYS A 103 3.91 -6.64 -7.92
N SER A 104 3.99 -7.86 -7.38
CA SER A 104 4.27 -9.06 -8.17
C SER A 104 3.00 -9.75 -8.67
N ALA A 105 1.88 -9.59 -7.99
CA ALA A 105 0.63 -10.24 -8.36
C ALA A 105 -0.05 -9.55 -9.55
N MET A 106 -0.13 -10.28 -10.66
CA MET A 106 -0.89 -9.90 -11.84
C MET A 106 -2.36 -10.28 -11.72
N ILE A 107 -3.25 -9.45 -12.27
CA ILE A 107 -4.67 -9.78 -12.40
C ILE A 107 -4.80 -10.85 -13.48
N ARG A 108 -5.50 -11.94 -13.16
CA ARG A 108 -5.60 -13.15 -14.00
C ARG A 108 -5.92 -12.79 -15.45
N GLY A 109 -5.12 -13.32 -16.38
CA GLY A 109 -5.31 -13.10 -17.81
C GLY A 109 -4.81 -11.75 -18.31
N THR A 110 -4.06 -11.00 -17.51
CA THR A 110 -3.55 -9.66 -17.88
C THR A 110 -2.12 -9.42 -17.40
N ALA A 111 -1.46 -8.43 -17.99
CA ALA A 111 -0.17 -7.92 -17.53
C ALA A 111 -0.29 -6.80 -16.47
N VAL A 112 -1.50 -6.53 -15.97
CA VAL A 112 -1.75 -5.44 -15.02
C VAL A 112 -1.67 -5.98 -13.59
N THR A 113 -0.83 -5.38 -12.76
CA THR A 113 -0.73 -5.73 -11.34
C THR A 113 -1.74 -4.96 -10.51
N TYR A 114 -2.10 -5.48 -9.34
CA TYR A 114 -2.94 -4.75 -8.39
C TYR A 114 -2.27 -3.44 -7.95
N PHE A 115 -0.94 -3.43 -7.86
CA PHE A 115 -0.16 -2.21 -7.60
C PHE A 115 -0.36 -1.14 -8.68
N CYS A 116 -0.42 -1.51 -9.96
CA CYS A 116 -0.72 -0.56 -11.04
C CYS A 116 -2.11 0.06 -10.88
N VAL A 117 -3.13 -0.72 -10.53
CA VAL A 117 -4.48 -0.18 -10.28
C VAL A 117 -4.48 0.84 -9.12
N LEU A 118 -3.71 0.56 -8.06
CA LEU A 118 -3.63 1.43 -6.89
C LEU A 118 -2.85 2.73 -7.17
N THR A 119 -1.77 2.67 -7.94
CA THR A 119 -0.80 3.78 -8.07
C THR A 119 -0.99 4.63 -9.33
N GLN A 120 -1.41 4.02 -10.45
CA GLN A 120 -1.49 4.73 -11.72
C GLN A 120 -2.54 5.86 -11.70
N PRO A 121 -2.38 6.88 -12.56
CA PRO A 121 -3.37 7.94 -12.74
C PRO A 121 -4.75 7.41 -13.14
N LEU A 122 -5.81 8.14 -12.79
CA LEU A 122 -7.20 7.68 -12.96
C LEU A 122 -7.56 7.40 -14.44
N ASN A 123 -7.01 8.16 -15.38
CA ASN A 123 -7.17 7.95 -16.82
C ASN A 123 -6.51 6.66 -17.33
N VAL A 124 -5.38 6.26 -16.74
CA VAL A 124 -4.72 4.98 -17.05
C VAL A 124 -5.54 3.82 -16.50
N VAL A 125 -5.99 3.93 -15.23
CA VAL A 125 -6.84 2.91 -14.61
C VAL A 125 -8.17 2.76 -15.35
N ALA A 126 -8.72 3.87 -15.88
CA ALA A 126 -9.93 3.83 -16.69
C ALA A 126 -9.78 2.93 -17.92
N ARG A 127 -8.59 2.87 -18.55
CA ARG A 127 -8.34 1.96 -19.68
C ARG A 127 -8.42 0.49 -19.27
N TYR A 128 -7.98 0.15 -18.05
CA TYR A 128 -8.07 -1.23 -17.54
C TYR A 128 -9.51 -1.71 -17.42
N SER A 129 -10.46 -0.81 -17.12
CA SER A 129 -11.89 -1.14 -17.03
C SER A 129 -12.57 -1.48 -18.36
N ARG A 130 -11.84 -1.44 -19.50
CA ARG A 130 -12.30 -2.00 -20.79
C ARG A 130 -12.11 -3.52 -20.85
N ASN A 131 -11.20 -4.07 -20.04
CA ASN A 131 -10.95 -5.49 -20.00
C ASN A 131 -11.98 -6.17 -19.08
N GLN A 132 -12.82 -7.02 -19.65
CA GLN A 132 -13.89 -7.74 -18.95
C GLN A 132 -13.36 -8.65 -17.83
N GLU A 133 -12.16 -9.23 -17.99
CA GLU A 133 -11.56 -10.08 -16.95
C GLU A 133 -11.17 -9.26 -15.72
N ILE A 134 -10.64 -8.04 -15.92
CA ILE A 134 -10.35 -7.13 -14.81
C ILE A 134 -11.64 -6.71 -14.11
N VAL A 135 -12.67 -6.34 -14.87
CA VAL A 135 -13.97 -5.93 -14.30
C VAL A 135 -14.57 -7.03 -13.42
N LYS A 136 -14.60 -8.29 -13.89
CA LYS A 136 -15.09 -9.44 -13.11
C LYS A 136 -14.35 -9.62 -11.77
N VAL A 137 -13.02 -9.44 -11.78
CA VAL A 137 -12.20 -9.53 -10.56
C VAL A 137 -12.59 -8.44 -9.56
N PHE A 138 -12.82 -7.21 -10.02
CA PHE A 138 -13.19 -6.08 -9.15
C PHE A 138 -14.66 -6.09 -8.70
N GLU A 139 -15.54 -6.75 -9.45
CA GLU A 139 -16.93 -7.04 -9.04
C GLU A 139 -16.99 -8.08 -7.91
N THR A 140 -16.08 -9.05 -7.92
CA THR A 140 -16.04 -10.11 -6.91
C THR A 140 -15.44 -9.62 -5.59
N LYS A 141 -16.29 -9.03 -4.75
CA LYS A 141 -15.86 -8.33 -3.52
C LYS A 141 -14.96 -9.17 -2.60
N LYS A 142 -15.20 -10.47 -2.52
CA LYS A 142 -14.56 -11.39 -1.58
C LYS A 142 -13.09 -11.67 -1.93
N LEU A 143 -12.75 -11.79 -3.23
CA LEU A 143 -11.40 -12.17 -3.68
C LEU A 143 -10.34 -11.12 -3.28
N ILE A 144 -10.61 -9.85 -3.55
CA ILE A 144 -9.69 -8.75 -3.21
C ILE A 144 -9.62 -8.56 -1.69
N GLN A 145 -10.74 -8.69 -0.98
CA GLN A 145 -10.78 -8.52 0.48
C GLN A 145 -9.97 -9.59 1.23
N SER A 146 -9.98 -10.83 0.74
CA SER A 146 -9.19 -11.90 1.34
C SER A 146 -7.70 -11.83 0.98
N ALA A 147 -7.37 -11.35 -0.22
CA ALA A 147 -5.98 -11.28 -0.69
C ALA A 147 -5.24 -10.03 -0.17
N TYR A 148 -5.93 -8.89 -0.12
CA TYR A 148 -5.35 -7.58 0.18
C TYR A 148 -6.25 -6.80 1.16
N PRO A 149 -6.39 -7.25 2.42
CA PRO A 149 -7.36 -6.68 3.35
C PRO A 149 -7.14 -5.19 3.65
N ILE A 150 -5.90 -4.71 3.67
CA ILE A 150 -5.56 -3.32 4.00
C ILE A 150 -5.90 -2.39 2.83
N TYR A 151 -5.54 -2.77 1.61
CA TYR A 151 -5.72 -1.95 0.41
C TYR A 151 -7.01 -2.24 -0.36
N ALA A 152 -7.79 -3.28 0.00
CA ALA A 152 -8.99 -3.70 -0.72
C ALA A 152 -9.99 -2.57 -0.96
N SER A 153 -10.30 -1.78 0.06
CA SER A 153 -11.28 -0.69 -0.06
C SER A 153 -10.79 0.40 -1.00
N ARG A 154 -9.50 0.79 -0.88
CA ARG A 154 -8.85 1.81 -1.71
C ARG A 154 -8.76 1.37 -3.16
N LEU A 155 -8.34 0.13 -3.42
CA LEU A 155 -8.29 -0.47 -4.75
C LEU A 155 -9.65 -0.40 -5.43
N ARG A 156 -10.71 -0.83 -4.73
CA ARG A 156 -12.06 -0.84 -5.27
C ARG A 156 -12.58 0.55 -5.53
N SER A 157 -12.43 1.46 -4.57
CA SER A 157 -12.85 2.85 -4.73
C SER A 157 -12.19 3.50 -5.95
N LYS A 158 -10.87 3.31 -6.10
CA LYS A 158 -10.11 3.85 -7.24
C LYS A 158 -10.56 3.25 -8.58
N PHE A 159 -10.74 1.93 -8.65
CA PHE A 159 -11.20 1.28 -9.88
C PHE A 159 -12.63 1.69 -10.26
N ASN A 160 -13.54 1.80 -9.27
CA ASN A 160 -14.90 2.25 -9.49
C ASN A 160 -14.95 3.70 -9.97
N ALA A 161 -14.17 4.60 -9.34
CA ALA A 161 -14.06 5.99 -9.77
C ALA A 161 -13.51 6.10 -11.20
N ALA A 162 -12.51 5.30 -11.56
CA ALA A 162 -11.96 5.27 -12.91
C ALA A 162 -12.98 4.76 -13.94
N THR A 163 -13.75 3.73 -13.58
CA THR A 163 -14.82 3.18 -14.43
C THR A 163 -15.96 4.18 -14.62
N ALA A 164 -16.38 4.88 -13.57
CA ALA A 164 -17.39 5.93 -13.65
C ALA A 164 -16.92 7.09 -14.55
N ARG A 165 -15.68 7.55 -14.38
CA ARG A 165 -15.08 8.58 -15.23
C ARG A 165 -15.04 8.15 -16.70
N ARG A 166 -14.70 6.89 -16.97
CA ARG A 166 -14.71 6.35 -18.35
C ARG A 166 -16.10 6.42 -18.96
N LYS A 167 -17.12 5.92 -18.26
CA LYS A 167 -18.51 5.93 -18.74
C LYS A 167 -18.99 7.34 -19.08
N LEU A 168 -18.72 8.30 -18.20
CA LEU A 168 -19.04 9.70 -18.44
C LEU A 168 -18.36 10.26 -19.69
N ILE A 169 -17.07 9.97 -19.90
CA ILE A 169 -16.35 10.40 -21.10
C ILE A 169 -16.93 9.73 -22.36
N GLU A 170 -17.29 8.46 -22.30
CA GLU A 170 -17.89 7.73 -23.43
C GLU A 170 -19.27 8.29 -23.79
N GLU A 171 -20.11 8.58 -22.79
CA GLU A 171 -21.41 9.24 -22.97
C GLU A 171 -21.25 10.63 -23.59
N PHE A 172 -20.35 11.45 -23.04
CA PHE A 172 -20.04 12.77 -23.60
C PHE A 172 -19.54 12.68 -25.05
N THR A 173 -18.61 11.76 -25.32
CA THR A 173 -18.06 11.55 -26.67
C THR A 173 -19.17 11.14 -27.66
N SER A 174 -20.11 10.31 -27.23
CA SER A 174 -21.26 9.88 -28.05
C SER A 174 -22.17 11.07 -28.40
N VAL A 175 -22.46 11.96 -27.44
CA VAL A 175 -23.25 13.17 -27.66
C VAL A 175 -22.52 14.13 -28.60
N MET A 176 -21.23 14.40 -28.35
CA MET A 176 -20.42 15.27 -29.20
C MET A 176 -20.39 14.76 -30.65
N ARG A 177 -20.19 13.46 -30.86
CA ARG A 177 -20.23 12.86 -32.20
C ARG A 177 -21.54 13.18 -32.93
N ARG A 178 -22.68 13.02 -32.27
CA ARG A 178 -24.00 13.32 -32.86
C ARG A 178 -24.17 14.80 -33.21
N ILE A 179 -23.66 15.70 -32.37
CA ILE A 179 -23.68 17.14 -32.63
C ILE A 179 -22.80 17.45 -33.85
N PHE A 180 -21.59 16.91 -33.91
CA PHE A 180 -20.69 17.06 -35.05
C PHE A 180 -21.31 16.52 -36.35
N GLU A 181 -21.88 15.32 -36.33
CA GLU A 181 -22.60 14.75 -37.49
C GLU A 181 -23.74 15.67 -37.97
N LYS A 182 -24.48 16.27 -37.02
CA LYS A 182 -25.55 17.23 -37.36
C LYS A 182 -25.00 18.52 -37.95
N ILE A 183 -23.91 19.09 -37.42
CA ILE A 183 -23.27 20.27 -37.99
C ILE A 183 -22.76 19.97 -39.40
N LEU A 184 -22.07 18.84 -39.58
CA LEU A 184 -21.57 18.40 -40.89
C LEU A 184 -22.69 18.27 -41.93
N SER A 185 -23.90 17.88 -41.51
CA SER A 185 -25.06 17.79 -42.42
C SER A 185 -25.54 19.14 -42.99
N TYR A 186 -25.14 20.26 -42.39
CA TYR A 186 -25.42 21.62 -42.89
C TYR A 186 -24.29 22.22 -43.72
N LEU A 187 -23.12 21.58 -43.76
CA LEU A 187 -21.94 22.08 -44.46
C LEU A 187 -21.85 21.47 -45.86
N THR A 188 -21.43 22.29 -46.82
CA THR A 188 -21.08 21.83 -48.17
C THR A 188 -19.65 21.27 -48.21
N GLU A 189 -19.31 20.57 -49.29
CA GLU A 189 -17.96 20.04 -49.49
C GLU A 189 -16.87 21.14 -49.48
N GLU A 190 -17.22 22.35 -49.94
CA GLU A 190 -16.33 23.52 -49.93
C GLU A 190 -16.10 24.03 -48.50
N ASP A 191 -17.15 24.09 -47.67
CA ASP A 191 -17.04 24.48 -46.26
C ASP A 191 -16.15 23.52 -45.47
N VAL A 192 -16.29 22.21 -45.70
CA VAL A 192 -15.46 21.18 -45.04
C VAL A 192 -14.00 21.29 -45.49
N LYS A 193 -13.74 21.53 -46.79
CA LYS A 193 -12.38 21.76 -47.31
C LYS A 193 -11.74 23.02 -46.71
N LEU A 194 -12.51 24.08 -46.47
CA LEU A 194 -12.07 25.29 -45.77
C LEU A 194 -11.66 25.01 -44.32
N ILE A 195 -12.42 24.20 -43.60
CA ILE A 195 -12.13 23.83 -42.21
C ILE A 195 -10.88 22.93 -42.10
N VAL A 196 -10.73 21.95 -42.99
CA VAL A 196 -9.58 21.01 -42.97
C VAL A 196 -8.31 21.67 -43.51
N GLY A 197 -8.43 22.61 -44.45
CA GLY A 197 -7.32 23.33 -45.06
C GLY A 197 -6.79 24.51 -44.23
N SER A 198 -7.48 24.92 -43.17
CA SER A 198 -7.02 26.01 -42.30
C SER A 198 -5.95 25.51 -41.32
N PRO A 199 -4.74 26.10 -41.28
CA PRO A 199 -3.74 25.75 -40.29
C PRO A 199 -4.28 26.09 -38.90
N ILE A 200 -4.24 25.14 -37.97
CA ILE A 200 -4.60 25.35 -36.57
C ILE A 200 -3.61 26.40 -36.03
N SER A 201 -4.03 27.67 -35.97
CA SER A 201 -3.20 28.75 -35.47
C SER A 201 -2.77 28.48 -34.02
N GLU A 202 -1.47 28.54 -33.78
CA GLU A 202 -0.71 28.40 -32.52
C GLU A 202 -1.10 29.38 -31.39
N ASP A 203 -2.31 29.93 -31.35
CA ASP A 203 -2.73 30.90 -30.34
C ASP A 203 -3.49 30.27 -29.16
N ILE A 204 -2.84 29.31 -28.50
CA ILE A 204 -3.04 29.09 -27.06
C ILE A 204 -1.74 29.45 -26.36
N ARG A 205 -1.38 30.74 -26.42
CA ARG A 205 -0.40 31.31 -25.51
C ARG A 205 -1.05 31.49 -24.14
N LEU A 206 -0.50 30.74 -23.20
CA LEU A 206 -0.65 30.84 -21.75
C LEU A 206 -0.92 32.27 -21.25
N THR A 207 -2.05 32.43 -20.58
CA THR A 207 -2.23 33.28 -19.39
C THR A 207 -2.93 32.45 -18.32
#